data_AF-A0A524GUM7-F1
#
_entry.id   AF-A0A524GUM7-F1
#
_cell.length_a   1.000
_cell.length_b   1.000
_cell.length_c   1.000
_cell.angle_alpha   90.00
_cell.angle_beta   90.00
_cell.angle_gamma   90.00
#
_symmetry.space_group_name_H-M   'P 1'
#
loop_
_entity.id
_entity.type
_entity.pdbx_description
1 polymer ?
#
loop_
_entity_poly.entity_id
_entity_poly.type
_entity_poly.pdbx_seq_one_letter_code
_entity_poly.pdbx_strand_id
1 'polypeptide(L)' 'LIHVIRDSQKGIIIGHKGEKLKKTGTEARLDIEEFFGRKVFLEMYVKVTKDWRDKPRELKRFGYR' A
#
# COMPACT_ATOMS: atom_id res chain seq x y z
N LEU A 1 1.97 -3.49 -3.74
CA LEU A 1 3.09 -2.69 -3.18
C LEU A 1 2.55 -1.33 -2.75
N ILE A 2 2.90 -0.85 -1.56
CA ILE A 2 2.55 0.48 -1.05
C ILE A 2 3.80 1.36 -1.15
N HIS A 3 3.73 2.45 -1.92
CA HIS A 3 4.87 3.34 -2.17
C HIS A 3 4.81 4.57 -1.26
N VAL A 4 5.93 4.85 -0.59
CA VAL A 4 6.12 6.05 0.23
C VAL A 4 7.36 6.80 -0.21
N ILE A 5 7.48 8.08 0.13
CA ILE A 5 8.57 8.94 -0.34
C ILE A 5 9.72 8.96 0.67
N ARG A 6 9.38 8.92 1.96
CA ARG A 6 10.34 9.04 3.06
C ARG A 6 10.32 7.79 3.94
N ASP A 7 11.47 7.45 4.52
CA ASP A 7 11.58 6.32 5.46
C ASP A 7 10.71 6.52 6.72
N SER A 8 10.54 7.75 7.18
CA SER A 8 9.63 8.06 8.30
C SER A 8 8.19 7.63 8.02
N GLN A 9 7.72 7.79 6.77
CA GLN A 9 6.39 7.35 6.36
C GLN A 9 6.28 5.83 6.35
N LYS A 10 7.34 5.11 6.00
CA LYS A 10 7.36 3.64 6.07
C LYS A 10 7.06 3.18 7.50
N GLY A 11 7.67 3.80 8.51
CA GLY A 11 7.39 3.53 9.92
C GLY A 11 5.93 3.80 10.30
N ILE A 12 5.37 4.93 9.86
CA ILE A 12 3.97 5.33 10.12
C ILE A 12 2.98 4.32 9.51
N ILE A 13 3.20 3.92 8.26
CA ILE A 13 2.31 2.98 7.54
C ILE A 13 2.39 1.58 8.13
N ILE A 14 3.58 1.11 8.52
CA ILE A 14 3.74 -0.19 9.18
C ILE A 14 3.08 -0.14 10.57
N GLY A 15 3.31 0.94 11.32
CA GLY A 15 2.85 1.08 12.70
C GLY A 15 3.65 0.20 13.67
N HIS A 16 3.35 0.32 14.97
CA HIS A 16 4.03 -0.48 15.99
C HIS A 16 3.76 -1.98 15.73
N LYS A 17 4.84 -2.76 15.58
CA LYS A 17 4.77 -4.20 15.28
C LYS A 17 3.88 -4.58 14.07
N GLY A 18 3.72 -3.66 13.11
CA GLY A 18 2.89 -3.93 11.91
C GLY A 18 1.38 -3.74 12.11
N GLU A 19 0.93 -3.24 13.26
CA GLU A 19 -0.50 -3.15 13.59
C GLU A 19 -1.31 -2.33 12.58
N LYS A 20 -0.78 -1.18 12.15
CA LYS A 20 -1.46 -0.30 11.19
C LYS A 20 -1.57 -0.97 9.82
N LEU A 21 -0.49 -1.58 9.34
CA LEU A 21 -0.49 -2.30 8.06
C LEU A 21 -1.46 -3.49 8.09
N LYS A 22 -1.51 -4.23 9.20
CA LYS A 22 -2.43 -5.35 9.39
C LYS A 22 -3.88 -4.87 9.36
N LYS A 23 -4.19 -3.76 10.05
CA LYS A 23 -5.55 -3.18 10.05
C LYS A 23 -5.98 -2.79 8.64
N THR A 24 -5.19 -1.97 7.95
CA THR A 24 -5.49 -1.53 6.58
C THR A 24 -5.58 -2.71 5.60
N GLY A 25 -4.68 -3.70 5.72
CA GLY A 25 -4.74 -4.91 4.89
C GLY A 25 -5.97 -5.77 5.16
N THR A 26 -6.44 -5.81 6.41
CA THR A 26 -7.66 -6.55 6.78
C THR A 26 -8.90 -5.88 6.19
N GLU A 27 -9.03 -4.56 6.36
CA GLU A 27 -10.13 -3.77 5.81
C GLU A 27 -10.16 -3.89 4.28
N ALA A 28 -9.04 -3.63 3.60
CA ALA A 28 -8.95 -3.76 2.14
C ALA A 28 -9.27 -5.18 1.64
N ARG A 29 -8.82 -6.23 2.37
CA ARG A 29 -9.14 -7.62 2.01
C ARG A 29 -10.63 -7.89 2.13
N LEU A 30 -11.30 -7.39 3.18
CA LEU A 30 -12.75 -7.59 3.35
C LEU A 30 -13.54 -6.94 2.22
N ASP A 31 -13.21 -5.71 1.85
CA ASP A 31 -13.84 -5.00 0.73
C ASP A 31 -13.65 -5.77 -0.59
N ILE A 32 -12.45 -6.32 -0.81
CA ILE A 32 -12.14 -7.14 -1.98
C ILE A 32 -12.94 -8.46 -1.95
N GLU A 33 -13.02 -9.15 -0.81
CA GLU A 33 -13.78 -10.39 -0.67
C GLU A 33 -15.28 -10.17 -0.93
N GLU A 34 -15.83 -9.04 -0.45
CA GLU A 34 -17.21 -8.64 -0.70
C GLU A 34 -17.44 -8.39 -2.19
N PHE A 35 -16.55 -7.64 -2.85
CA PHE A 35 -16.67 -7.33 -4.26
C PHE A 35 -16.58 -8.59 -5.16
N PHE A 36 -15.69 -9.53 -4.85
CA PHE A 36 -15.48 -10.73 -5.66
C PHE A 36 -16.32 -11.95 -5.22
N GLY A 37 -16.98 -11.90 -4.06
CA GLY A 37 -17.77 -13.01 -3.51
C GLY A 37 -16.94 -14.27 -3.18
N ARG A 38 -15.63 -14.14 -2.93
CA ARG A 38 -14.72 -15.27 -2.68
C ARG A 38 -13.63 -14.90 -1.70
N LYS A 39 -12.99 -15.91 -1.10
CA LYS A 39 -11.83 -15.70 -0.22
C LYS A 39 -10.62 -15.20 -1.00
N VAL A 40 -9.92 -14.23 -0.42
CA VAL A 40 -8.74 -13.59 -1.01
C VAL A 40 -7.62 -13.54 0.01
N PHE A 41 -6.43 -13.96 -0.41
CA PHE A 41 -5.19 -13.72 0.32
C PHE A 41 -4.54 -12.45 -0.21
N LEU A 42 -4.47 -11.41 0.61
CA LEU A 42 -3.87 -10.12 0.25
C LEU A 42 -2.51 -9.96 0.93
N GLU A 43 -1.45 -10.00 0.13
CA GLU A 43 -0.09 -9.73 0.57
C GLU A 43 0.33 -8.28 0.24
N MET A 44 0.87 -7.57 1.22
CA MET A 44 1.25 -6.17 1.08
C MET A 44 2.65 -5.90 1.61
N TYR A 45 3.38 -5.02 0.90
CA TYR A 45 4.72 -4.57 1.28
C TYR A 45 4.83 -3.06 1.14
N VAL A 46 5.53 -2.42 2.07
CA VAL A 46 5.80 -0.97 2.04
C VAL A 46 7.21 -0.72 1.52
N LYS A 47 7.31 0.03 0.41
CA LYS A 47 8.56 0.37 -0.26
C LYS A 47 8.76 1.88 -0.31
N VAL A 48 9.95 2.34 0.10
CA VAL A 48 10.36 3.74 -0.07
C VAL A 48 10.85 3.93 -1.51
N THR A 49 10.23 4.86 -2.22
CA THR A 49 10.57 5.23 -3.59
C THR A 49 10.77 6.74 -3.62
N LYS A 50 12.01 7.21 -3.59
CA LYS A 50 12.30 8.64 -3.49
C LYS A 50 11.77 9.39 -4.72
N ASP A 51 11.11 10.51 -4.46
CA ASP A 51 10.64 11.49 -5.45
C ASP A 51 9.80 10.86 -6.58
N TRP A 52 9.03 9.80 -6.26
CA TRP A 52 8.21 9.11 -7.25
C TRP A 52 7.11 9.99 -7.83
N ARG A 53 6.66 10.99 -7.05
CA ARG A 53 5.65 11.97 -7.48
C ARG A 53 6.16 12.91 -8.56
N ASP A 54 7.46 13.16 -8.62
CA ASP A 54 8.08 14.09 -9.57
C ASP A 54 8.60 13.37 -10.82
N LYS A 55 8.43 12.04 -10.89
CA LYS A 55 8.89 11.20 -11.99
C LYS A 55 7.69 10.83 -12.87
N PRO A 56 7.53 11.43 -14.06
CA PRO A 56 6.40 11.14 -14.95
C PRO A 56 6.27 9.66 -15.30
N ARG A 57 7.40 8.95 -15.39
CA ARG A 57 7.44 7.50 -15.61
C ARG A 57 6.80 6.70 -14.46
N GLU A 58 7.07 7.06 -13.21
CA GLU A 58 6.50 6.38 -12.04
C GLU A 58 5.02 6.73 -11.89
N LEU A 59 4.63 7.99 -12.10
CA LEU A 59 3.22 8.40 -12.13
C LEU A 59 2.41 7.59 -13.14
N LYS A 60 2.91 7.50 -14.38
CA LYS A 60 2.29 6.69 -15.44
C LYS A 60 2.19 5.22 -15.05
N ARG A 61 3.22 4.66 -14.41
CA ARG A 61 3.23 3.27 -13.94
C ARG A 61 2.20 3.02 -12.83
N PHE A 62 1.98 3.98 -11.95
CA PHE A 62 0.98 3.88 -10.88
C PHE A 62 -0.45 4.19 -11.35
N GLY A 63 -0.62 4.59 -12.61
CA GLY A 63 -1.94 4.88 -13.18
C GLY A 63 -2.46 6.29 -12.89
N TYR A 64 -1.61 7.19 -12.38
CA TYR A 64 -1.94 8.61 -12.26
C TYR A 64 -1.90 9.26 -13.66
N ARG A 65 -2.91 10.07 -13.98
CA ARG A 65 -3.01 10.85 -15.21
C ARG A 65 -2.69 12.32 -14.94
#